data_AF-A0A497XS48-F1
#
_entry.id   AF-A0A497XS48-F1
#
_cell.length_a   1.000
_cell.length_b   1.000
_cell.length_c   1.000
_cell.angle_alpha   90.00
_cell.angle_beta   90.00
_cell.angle_gamma   90.00
#
_symmetry.space_group_name_H-M   'P 1'
#
loop_
_entity.id
_entity.type
_entity.pdbx_description
1 polymer ?
#
loop_
_entity_poly.entity_id
_entity_poly.type
_entity_poly.pdbx_seq_one_letter_code
_entity_poly.pdbx_strand_id
1 'polypeptide(L)'
;MEKIKILEKVLVYDRILRFNIDLLTGIKSELKADIEETKILGEALLDKREQKLLSEFLLKVEEEFLLRLEEALDSIYDEYEVFNFDITFLSGIPDEVEREMERLELINTLNTKLRLLKELLNGACCLIEPNKKLEVILTPFKVYCELINHAIEFNIKFENI
;
A
#
# COMPACT_ATOMS: atom_id res chain seq x y z
N MET A 1 27.91 -15.65 14.28
CA MET A 1 27.89 -14.52 13.33
C MET A 1 26.74 -14.70 12.34
N GLU A 2 26.62 -15.88 11.72
CA GLU A 2 25.50 -16.27 10.84
C GLU A 2 24.13 -16.23 11.52
N LYS A 3 23.96 -16.83 12.70
CA LYS A 3 22.70 -16.79 13.46
C LYS A 3 22.19 -15.38 13.81
N ILE A 4 23.09 -14.40 13.97
CA ILE A 4 22.69 -13.01 14.27
C ILE A 4 22.12 -12.36 13.01
N LYS A 5 22.71 -12.62 11.83
CA LYS A 5 22.21 -12.12 10.55
C LYS A 5 20.84 -12.72 10.21
N ILE A 6 20.67 -14.02 10.44
CA ILE A 6 19.38 -14.69 10.24
C ILE A 6 18.31 -14.08 11.15
N LEU A 7 18.64 -13.84 12.42
CA LEU A 7 17.73 -13.17 13.35
C LEU A 7 17.40 -11.74 12.90
N GLU A 8 18.38 -10.98 12.42
CA GLU A 8 18.18 -9.63 11.90
C GLU A 8 17.21 -9.63 10.70
N LYS A 9 17.46 -10.49 9.70
CA LYS A 9 16.57 -10.67 8.54
C LYS A 9 15.14 -10.99 8.96
N VAL A 10 14.95 -11.98 9.84
CA VAL A 10 13.64 -12.38 10.35
C VAL A 10 12.91 -11.22 11.02
N LEU A 11 13.58 -10.49 11.92
CA LEU A 11 12.97 -9.37 12.62
C LEU A 11 12.61 -8.22 11.67
N VAL A 12 13.45 -7.96 10.68
CA VAL A 12 13.21 -6.93 9.67
C VAL A 12 12.00 -7.29 8.80
N TYR A 13 11.90 -8.54 8.34
CA TYR A 13 10.78 -8.98 7.50
C TYR A 13 9.45 -8.98 8.26
N ASP A 14 9.42 -9.43 9.53
CA ASP A 14 8.23 -9.31 10.39
C ASP A 14 7.76 -7.86 10.50
N ARG A 15 8.71 -6.93 10.70
CA ARG A 15 8.37 -5.50 10.82
C ARG A 15 7.90 -4.89 9.53
N ILE A 16 8.51 -5.25 8.40
CA ILE A 16 8.08 -4.81 7.07
C ILE A 16 6.66 -5.31 6.79
N LEU A 17 6.35 -6.58 7.04
CA LEU A 17 5.00 -7.12 6.79
C LEU A 17 3.95 -6.41 7.62
N ARG A 18 4.16 -6.35 8.94
CA ARG A 18 3.24 -5.66 9.85
C ARG A 18 3.02 -4.20 9.47
N PHE A 19 4.10 -3.47 9.18
CA PHE A 19 4.02 -2.07 8.80
C PHE A 19 3.17 -1.86 7.53
N ASN A 20 3.36 -2.68 6.50
CA ASN A 20 2.59 -2.56 5.26
C ASN A 20 1.12 -2.98 5.45
N ILE A 21 0.85 -4.02 6.25
CA ILE A 21 -0.50 -4.43 6.63
C ILE A 21 -1.23 -3.30 7.36
N ASP A 22 -0.60 -2.71 8.39
CA ASP A 22 -1.19 -1.65 9.21
C ASP A 22 -1.48 -0.42 8.34
N LEU A 23 -0.54 -0.03 7.48
CA LEU A 23 -0.68 1.11 6.58
C LEU A 23 -1.85 0.94 5.60
N LEU A 24 -1.91 -0.20 4.90
CA LEU A 24 -2.97 -0.46 3.92
C LEU A 24 -4.33 -0.64 4.59
N THR A 25 -4.37 -1.23 5.79
CA THR A 25 -5.59 -1.32 6.60
C THR A 25 -6.08 0.07 7.02
N GLY A 26 -5.16 0.94 7.44
CA GLY A 26 -5.45 2.34 7.75
C GLY A 26 -6.08 3.08 6.57
N ILE A 27 -5.43 3.03 5.40
CA ILE A 27 -5.95 3.61 4.15
C ILE A 27 -7.35 3.06 3.85
N LYS A 28 -7.53 1.73 3.89
CA LYS A 28 -8.82 1.08 3.63
C LYS A 28 -9.93 1.59 4.56
N SER A 29 -9.60 1.82 5.84
CA SER A 29 -10.57 2.23 6.86
C SER A 29 -11.08 3.67 6.67
N GLU A 30 -10.24 4.56 6.14
CA GLU A 30 -10.56 5.98 5.95
C GLU A 30 -11.16 6.24 4.56
N LEU A 31 -10.80 5.44 3.55
CA LEU A 31 -11.12 5.68 2.14
C LEU A 31 -12.61 5.95 1.87
N LYS A 32 -13.52 5.19 2.49
CA LYS A 32 -14.97 5.37 2.28
C LYS A 32 -15.46 6.72 2.82
N ALA A 33 -14.94 7.16 3.95
CA ALA A 33 -15.31 8.44 4.55
C ALA A 33 -14.79 9.59 3.68
N ASP A 34 -13.54 9.50 3.22
CA ASP A 34 -12.92 10.51 2.36
C ASP A 34 -13.64 10.64 1.01
N ILE A 35 -14.07 9.52 0.42
CA ILE A 35 -14.87 9.54 -0.81
C ILE A 35 -16.18 10.30 -0.61
N GLU A 36 -16.90 10.03 0.48
CA GLU A 36 -18.17 10.69 0.76
C GLU A 36 -17.99 12.19 1.05
N GLU A 37 -17.00 12.55 1.88
CA GLU A 37 -16.65 13.94 2.14
C GLU A 37 -16.28 14.67 0.84
N THR A 38 -15.50 14.01 -0.02
CA THR A 38 -15.10 14.55 -1.32
C THR A 38 -16.31 14.80 -2.23
N LYS A 39 -17.31 13.91 -2.24
CA LYS A 39 -18.58 14.12 -2.99
C LYS A 39 -19.29 15.38 -2.49
N ILE A 40 -19.48 15.50 -1.18
CA ILE A 40 -20.16 16.64 -0.56
C ILE A 40 -19.44 17.96 -0.88
N LEU A 41 -18.11 17.99 -0.75
CA LEU A 41 -17.31 19.17 -1.08
C LEU A 41 -17.36 19.50 -2.57
N GLY A 42 -17.34 18.48 -3.42
CA GLY A 42 -17.49 18.63 -4.87
C GLY A 42 -18.82 19.27 -5.26
N GLU A 43 -19.93 18.79 -4.71
CA GLU A 43 -21.27 19.34 -4.95
C GLU A 43 -21.38 20.80 -4.53
N ALA A 44 -20.75 21.17 -3.40
CA ALA A 44 -20.83 22.51 -2.84
C ALA A 44 -19.91 23.53 -3.52
N LEU A 45 -18.72 23.14 -3.98
CA LEU A 45 -17.64 24.08 -4.33
C LEU A 45 -17.23 24.07 -5.81
N LEU A 46 -17.66 23.07 -6.56
CA LEU A 46 -17.26 22.86 -7.96
C LEU A 46 -18.38 23.23 -8.93
N ASP A 47 -18.00 23.69 -10.12
CA ASP A 47 -18.92 23.85 -11.24
C ASP A 47 -19.26 22.50 -11.91
N LYS A 48 -20.24 22.48 -12.80
CA LYS A 48 -20.71 21.23 -13.44
C LYS A 48 -19.63 20.47 -14.20
N ARG A 49 -18.64 21.17 -14.77
CA ARG A 49 -17.55 20.54 -15.52
C ARG A 49 -16.58 19.90 -14.53
N GLU A 50 -16.21 20.63 -13.50
CA GLU A 50 -15.34 20.17 -12.40
C GLU A 50 -15.97 18.97 -11.66
N GLN A 51 -17.26 19.03 -11.35
CA GLN A 51 -18.01 17.93 -10.73
C GLN A 51 -17.95 16.65 -11.55
N LYS A 52 -18.07 16.75 -12.89
CA LYS A 52 -17.98 15.58 -13.77
C LYS A 52 -16.61 14.91 -13.66
N LEU A 53 -15.53 15.69 -13.68
CA LEU A 53 -14.16 15.18 -13.53
C LEU A 53 -13.96 14.52 -12.17
N LEU A 54 -14.50 15.14 -11.11
CA LEU A 54 -14.45 14.57 -9.76
C LEU A 54 -15.19 13.22 -9.68
N SER A 55 -16.39 13.13 -10.27
CA SER A 55 -17.16 11.88 -10.28
C SER A 55 -16.44 10.77 -11.04
N GLU A 56 -15.80 11.08 -12.17
CA GLU A 56 -14.99 10.11 -12.93
C GLU A 56 -13.78 9.63 -12.12
N PHE A 57 -13.12 10.52 -11.38
CA PHE A 57 -12.05 10.18 -10.46
C PHE A 57 -12.53 9.25 -9.34
N LEU A 58 -13.59 9.66 -8.63
CA LEU A 58 -14.10 8.92 -7.47
C LEU A 58 -14.58 7.53 -7.86
N LEU A 59 -15.20 7.38 -9.03
CA LEU A 59 -15.61 6.06 -9.53
C LEU A 59 -14.41 5.13 -9.71
N LYS A 60 -13.29 5.61 -10.25
CA LYS A 60 -12.07 4.80 -10.35
C LYS A 60 -11.49 4.43 -9.00
N VAL A 61 -11.56 5.33 -8.02
CA VAL A 61 -11.11 5.02 -6.66
C VAL A 61 -12.01 3.95 -6.02
N GLU A 62 -13.33 4.10 -6.14
CA GLU A 62 -14.31 3.15 -5.58
C GLU A 62 -14.23 1.77 -6.23
N GLU A 63 -14.12 1.69 -7.56
CA GLU A 63 -14.19 0.42 -8.29
C GLU A 63 -12.82 -0.26 -8.41
N GLU A 64 -11.77 0.49 -8.73
CA GLU A 64 -10.48 -0.07 -9.10
C GLU A 64 -9.48 -0.02 -7.95
N PHE A 65 -9.30 1.14 -7.32
CA PHE A 65 -8.32 1.26 -6.23
C PHE A 65 -8.72 0.43 -5.01
N LEU A 66 -9.98 0.51 -4.58
CA LEU A 66 -10.45 -0.27 -3.43
C LEU A 66 -10.29 -1.77 -3.66
N LEU A 67 -10.66 -2.29 -4.83
CA LEU A 67 -10.50 -3.70 -5.17
C LEU A 67 -9.02 -4.12 -5.09
N ARG A 68 -8.12 -3.34 -5.70
CA ARG A 68 -6.69 -3.66 -5.70
C ARG A 68 -6.07 -3.52 -4.31
N LEU A 69 -6.58 -2.62 -3.49
CA LEU A 69 -6.17 -2.47 -2.09
C LEU A 69 -6.53 -3.71 -1.28
N GLU A 70 -7.72 -4.27 -1.49
CA GLU A 70 -8.14 -5.52 -0.85
C GLU A 70 -7.30 -6.71 -1.31
N GLU A 71 -7.10 -6.87 -2.62
CA GLU A 71 -6.24 -7.93 -3.16
C GLU A 71 -4.79 -7.83 -2.66
N ALA A 72 -4.27 -6.61 -2.54
CA ALA A 72 -2.94 -6.39 -1.99
C ALA A 72 -2.88 -6.77 -0.52
N LEU A 73 -3.86 -6.35 0.30
CA LEU A 73 -3.94 -6.73 1.71
C LEU A 73 -4.01 -8.24 1.89
N ASP A 74 -4.93 -8.92 1.20
CA ASP A 74 -5.12 -10.37 1.31
C ASP A 74 -3.82 -11.11 0.96
N SER A 75 -3.19 -10.72 -0.15
CA SER A 75 -1.91 -11.31 -0.56
C SER A 75 -0.79 -11.09 0.47
N ILE A 76 -0.75 -9.94 1.15
CA ILE A 76 0.27 -9.65 2.17
C ILE A 76 -0.02 -10.43 3.46
N TYR A 77 -1.29 -10.61 3.81
CA TYR A 77 -1.68 -11.49 4.91
C TYR A 77 -1.26 -12.94 4.63
N ASP A 78 -1.51 -13.45 3.42
CA ASP A 78 -1.08 -14.79 3.02
C ASP A 78 0.45 -14.95 3.12
N GLU A 79 1.21 -13.97 2.62
CA GLU A 79 2.67 -13.94 2.76
C GLU A 79 3.12 -13.93 4.23
N TYR A 80 2.41 -13.20 5.08
CA TYR A 80 2.72 -13.14 6.51
C TYR A 80 2.39 -14.45 7.24
N GLU A 81 1.33 -15.15 6.85
CA GLU A 81 0.99 -16.47 7.38
C GLU A 81 2.07 -17.49 7.01
N VAL A 82 2.47 -17.53 5.73
CA VAL A 82 3.55 -18.41 5.24
C VAL A 82 4.86 -18.13 5.98
N PHE A 83 5.25 -16.85 6.08
CA PHE A 83 6.44 -16.43 6.81
C PHE A 83 6.44 -16.92 8.28
N ASN A 84 5.32 -16.73 8.99
CA ASN A 84 5.21 -17.19 10.38
C ASN A 84 5.24 -18.72 10.50
N PHE A 85 4.61 -19.43 9.56
CA PHE A 85 4.64 -20.88 9.51
C PHE A 85 6.07 -21.41 9.31
N ASP A 86 6.78 -20.89 8.30
CA ASP A 86 8.13 -21.31 7.96
C ASP A 86 9.11 -21.06 9.12
N ILE A 87 9.06 -19.88 9.74
CA ILE A 87 9.89 -19.57 10.92
C ILE A 87 9.59 -20.52 12.07
N THR A 88 8.31 -20.78 12.35
CA THR A 88 7.92 -21.64 13.47
C THR A 88 8.43 -23.06 13.24
N PHE A 89 8.21 -23.60 12.04
CA PHE A 89 8.58 -24.97 11.68
C PHE A 89 10.10 -25.18 11.57
N LEU A 90 10.80 -24.20 11.00
CA LEU A 90 12.24 -24.27 10.76
C LEU A 90 13.08 -23.67 11.89
N SER A 91 12.47 -23.21 12.99
CA SER A 91 13.17 -22.56 14.12
C SER A 91 14.36 -23.35 14.69
N GLY A 92 14.35 -24.68 14.56
CA GLY A 92 15.45 -25.56 14.96
C GLY A 92 16.62 -25.67 13.95
N ILE A 93 16.46 -25.15 12.74
CA ILE A 93 17.37 -25.34 11.59
C ILE A 93 17.65 -23.99 10.91
N PRO A 94 18.60 -23.18 11.44
CA PRO A 94 18.86 -21.82 10.95
C PRO A 94 19.15 -21.74 9.44
N ASP A 95 19.88 -22.70 8.88
CA ASP A 95 20.25 -22.71 7.46
C ASP A 95 19.05 -22.92 6.52
N GLU A 96 17.97 -23.54 7.01
CA GLU A 96 16.71 -23.66 6.26
C GLU A 96 15.87 -22.38 6.39
N VAL A 97 15.88 -21.75 7.57
CA VAL A 97 15.26 -20.42 7.76
C VAL A 97 15.88 -19.41 6.78
N GLU A 98 17.20 -19.34 6.70
CA GLU A 98 17.88 -18.41 5.79
C GLU A 98 17.49 -18.63 4.32
N ARG A 99 17.43 -19.90 3.88
CA ARG A 99 17.04 -20.26 2.50
C ARG A 99 15.60 -19.88 2.18
N GLU A 100 14.66 -20.15 3.08
CA GLU A 100 13.27 -19.75 2.87
C GLU A 100 13.13 -18.22 2.87
N MET A 101 13.90 -17.52 3.71
CA MET A 101 13.88 -16.05 3.71
C MET A 101 14.39 -15.45 2.40
N GLU A 102 15.43 -16.03 1.80
CA GLU A 102 15.96 -15.60 0.50
C GLU A 102 14.97 -15.89 -0.64
N ARG A 103 14.23 -17.00 -0.57
CA ARG A 103 13.25 -17.38 -1.59
C ARG A 103 12.03 -16.46 -1.63
N LEU A 104 11.62 -15.92 -0.49
CA LEU A 104 10.36 -15.17 -0.37
C LEU A 104 10.35 -13.85 -1.18
N GLU A 105 11.50 -13.32 -1.60
CA GLU A 105 11.65 -12.03 -2.31
C GLU A 105 10.71 -10.92 -1.76
N LEU A 106 10.48 -10.94 -0.45
CA LEU A 106 9.34 -10.31 0.19
C LEU A 106 9.24 -8.81 -0.11
N ILE A 107 10.37 -8.10 0.00
CA ILE A 107 10.43 -6.66 -0.22
C ILE A 107 10.06 -6.29 -1.66
N ASN A 108 10.53 -7.07 -2.64
CA ASN A 108 10.24 -6.83 -4.04
C ASN A 108 8.74 -7.06 -4.34
N THR A 109 8.19 -8.14 -3.80
CA THR A 109 6.76 -8.48 -3.92
C THR A 109 5.87 -7.38 -3.32
N LEU A 110 6.17 -6.94 -2.08
CA LEU A 110 5.47 -5.85 -1.42
C LEU A 110 5.54 -4.55 -2.22
N ASN A 111 6.75 -4.13 -2.60
CA ASN A 111 6.96 -2.89 -3.32
C ASN A 111 6.27 -2.88 -4.69
N THR A 112 6.19 -4.02 -5.37
CA THR A 112 5.45 -4.14 -6.62
C THR A 112 3.96 -3.87 -6.41
N LYS A 113 3.34 -4.45 -5.37
CA LYS A 113 1.93 -4.21 -5.03
C LYS A 113 1.68 -2.75 -4.66
N LEU A 114 2.53 -2.18 -3.81
CA LEU A 114 2.43 -0.78 -3.42
C LEU A 114 2.57 0.17 -4.62
N ARG A 115 3.49 -0.11 -5.55
CA ARG A 115 3.64 0.68 -6.79
C ARG A 115 2.38 0.63 -7.63
N LEU A 116 1.76 -0.53 -7.80
CA LEU A 116 0.48 -0.65 -8.52
C LEU A 116 -0.61 0.20 -7.87
N LEU A 117 -0.75 0.14 -6.53
CA LEU A 117 -1.71 0.97 -5.80
C LEU A 117 -1.46 2.48 -6.00
N LYS A 118 -0.20 2.89 -5.90
CA LYS A 118 0.21 4.28 -6.14
C LYS A 118 -0.08 4.73 -7.58
N GLU A 119 0.22 3.88 -8.57
CA GLU A 119 -0.02 4.16 -9.98
C GLU A 119 -1.51 4.32 -10.29
N LEU A 120 -2.38 3.56 -9.63
CA LEU A 120 -3.83 3.69 -9.77
C LEU A 120 -4.34 5.04 -9.26
N LEU A 121 -3.92 5.45 -8.06
CA LEU A 121 -4.28 6.77 -7.52
C LEU A 121 -3.74 7.91 -8.38
N ASN A 122 -2.48 7.81 -8.82
CA ASN A 122 -1.88 8.82 -9.69
C ASN A 122 -2.55 8.87 -11.06
N GLY A 123 -2.83 7.70 -11.65
CA GLY A 123 -3.54 7.58 -12.92
C GLY A 123 -4.93 8.19 -12.87
N ALA A 124 -5.64 8.01 -11.75
CA ALA A 124 -6.91 8.68 -11.51
C ALA A 124 -6.72 10.22 -11.44
N CYS A 125 -5.70 10.71 -10.73
CA CYS A 125 -5.40 12.14 -10.63
C CYS A 125 -5.01 12.78 -11.97
N CYS A 126 -4.31 12.06 -12.85
CA CYS A 126 -3.88 12.55 -14.17
C CYS A 126 -5.02 12.82 -15.16
N LEU A 127 -6.24 12.34 -14.88
CA LEU A 127 -7.43 12.60 -15.72
C LEU A 127 -7.97 14.02 -15.56
N ILE A 128 -7.43 14.77 -14.59
CA ILE A 128 -7.96 16.05 -14.17
C ILE A 128 -7.10 17.15 -14.78
N GLU A 129 -7.74 18.02 -15.56
CA GLU A 129 -7.09 19.24 -16.04
C GLU A 129 -6.57 20.08 -14.85
N PRO A 130 -5.45 20.82 -15.00
CA PRO A 130 -4.89 21.62 -13.91
C PRO A 130 -5.91 22.61 -13.36
N ASN A 131 -6.52 22.25 -12.24
CA ASN A 131 -7.56 23.02 -11.58
C ASN A 131 -7.31 23.03 -10.09
N LYS A 132 -7.05 24.22 -9.55
CA LYS A 132 -6.68 24.41 -8.15
C LYS A 132 -7.76 23.96 -7.16
N LYS A 133 -9.05 24.04 -7.51
CA LYS A 133 -10.13 23.57 -6.62
C LYS A 133 -10.17 22.05 -6.53
N LEU A 134 -10.14 21.38 -7.68
CA LEU A 134 -10.06 19.92 -7.74
C LEU A 134 -8.80 19.43 -7.03
N GLU A 135 -7.68 20.10 -7.26
CA GLU A 135 -6.42 19.79 -6.61
C GLU A 135 -6.51 19.78 -5.07
N VAL A 136 -7.19 20.78 -4.51
CA VAL A 136 -7.40 20.91 -3.06
C VAL A 136 -8.36 19.85 -2.54
N ILE A 137 -9.48 19.63 -3.23
CA ILE A 137 -10.49 18.63 -2.84
C ILE A 137 -9.89 17.22 -2.82
N LEU A 138 -8.92 16.93 -3.69
CA LEU A 138 -8.27 15.63 -3.80
C LEU A 138 -7.09 15.42 -2.86
N THR A 139 -6.86 16.35 -1.92
CA THR A 139 -5.77 16.24 -0.94
C THR A 139 -5.74 14.90 -0.19
N PRO A 140 -6.87 14.33 0.29
CA PRO A 140 -6.82 13.04 1.00
C PRO A 140 -6.19 11.91 0.16
N PHE A 141 -6.56 11.82 -1.12
CA PHE A 141 -6.01 10.80 -2.02
C PHE A 141 -4.52 11.02 -2.33
N LYS A 142 -4.08 12.28 -2.39
CA LYS A 142 -2.64 12.60 -2.52
C LYS A 142 -1.87 12.17 -1.28
N VAL A 143 -2.45 12.34 -0.10
CA VAL A 143 -1.85 11.86 1.16
C VAL A 143 -1.68 10.34 1.11
N TYR A 144 -2.65 9.59 0.58
CA TYR A 144 -2.48 8.15 0.39
C TYR A 144 -1.32 7.80 -0.55
N CYS A 145 -1.13 8.54 -1.66
CA CYS A 145 0.04 8.36 -2.52
C CYS A 145 1.36 8.58 -1.76
N GLU A 146 1.43 9.61 -0.91
CA GLU A 146 2.61 9.89 -0.09
C GLU A 146 2.86 8.82 0.97
N LEU A 147 1.81 8.31 1.62
CA LEU A 147 1.91 7.20 2.57
C LEU A 147 2.43 5.93 1.90
N ILE A 148 1.88 5.58 0.73
CA ILE A 148 2.35 4.43 -0.06
C ILE A 148 3.80 4.64 -0.51
N ASN A 149 4.17 5.86 -0.93
CA ASN A 149 5.54 6.17 -1.31
C ASN A 149 6.50 6.02 -0.12
N HIS A 150 6.12 6.53 1.04
CA HIS A 150 6.89 6.37 2.26
C HIS A 150 7.08 4.89 2.62
N ALA A 151 6.06 4.05 2.41
CA ALA A 151 6.16 2.62 2.65
C ALA A 151 7.17 1.94 1.72
N ILE A 152 7.13 2.26 0.43
CA ILE A 152 8.10 1.76 -0.55
C ILE A 152 9.53 2.18 -0.15
N GLU A 153 9.73 3.45 0.18
CA GLU A 153 11.04 3.97 0.59
C GLU A 153 11.53 3.34 1.90
N PHE A 154 10.63 3.06 2.84
CA PHE A 154 10.94 2.35 4.06
C PHE A 154 11.42 0.92 3.77
N ASN A 155 10.69 0.17 2.94
CA ASN A 155 11.04 -1.21 2.58
C ASN A 155 12.40 -1.28 1.86
N ILE A 156 12.69 -0.34 0.94
CA ILE A 156 13.94 -0.29 0.17
C ILE A 156 15.19 -0.20 1.09
N LYS A 157 15.09 0.48 2.24
CA LYS A 157 16.20 0.61 3.19
C LYS A 157 16.72 -0.74 3.71
N PHE A 158 15.91 -1.78 3.55
CA PHE A 158 16.16 -3.12 4.07
C PHE A 158 16.40 -4.18 2.98
N GLU A 159 16.44 -3.80 1.69
CA GLU A 159 16.63 -4.73 0.56
C GLU A 159 17.95 -5.53 0.61
N ASN A 160 18.96 -5.01 1.32
CA ASN A 160 20.30 -5.60 1.38
C ASN A 160 20.67 -6.15 2.78
N ILE A 161 19.68 -6.36 3.66
CA ILE A 161 19.90 -6.99 4.97
C ILE A 161 20.01 -8.50 4.84
#